data_AF-A0A975I4Y4-F1
#
_entry.id   AF-A0A975I4Y4-F1
#
_cell.length_a   1.000
_cell.length_b   1.000
_cell.length_c   1.000
_cell.angle_alpha   90.00
_cell.angle_beta   90.00
_cell.angle_gamma   90.00
#
_symmetry.space_group_name_H-M   'P 1'
#
loop_
_entity.id
_entity.type
_entity.pdbx_description
1 polymer ?
#
loop_
_entity_poly.entity_id
_entity_poly.type
_entity_poly.pdbx_seq_one_letter_code
_entity_poly.pdbx_strand_id
1 'polypeptide(L)'
;MIGSHADWRSDLEASRDLTDQEKQNHVFLLAWYEHWRLGQGLEPVRASAVRFWNEQVITKPRKDWQLERWAVAMRWHRRWLELCAQNGREPRSLGERLHRAVMLAGARRGLALRTRQTYAGWMARYGEWVAGAEEAMDTERGGAWLAELVDKGKVSFATQKQALNALAFFFRDVCRKEEVLFDVRLRRTERRTPVVMSAKEVVALLDKLEPRHRLMAEMQYGAGLRLRELVSLRVQDVDRARGQVVVRGGKGGKDRVTVLPKRVKESLDAIWEICAPFTEKTARKGCRVSHCRRRLPGKCRRRGRDGNGSGSFLPTTCRAIRKRASSDGTMCMPRFTARRSRGLPERQGWKKG
;
A
#
# COMPACT_ATOMS: atom_id res chain seq x y z
N MET A 1 -15.45 -23.18 25.90
CA MET A 1 -14.07 -23.07 25.37
C MET A 1 -13.81 -21.62 25.00
N ILE A 2 -13.18 -20.88 25.91
CA ILE A 2 -12.97 -19.43 25.80
C ILE A 2 -11.78 -19.18 24.87
N GLY A 3 -12.06 -18.58 23.70
CA GLY A 3 -11.19 -17.99 22.67
C GLY A 3 -9.71 -18.41 22.56
N SER A 4 -9.37 -19.20 21.54
CA SER A 4 -8.00 -19.39 21.02
C SER A 4 -7.38 -18.14 20.37
N HIS A 5 -8.13 -17.03 20.31
CA HIS A 5 -7.77 -15.81 19.59
C HIS A 5 -7.70 -14.62 20.54
N ALA A 6 -6.67 -13.80 20.36
CA ALA A 6 -6.40 -12.62 21.15
C ALA A 6 -6.89 -11.34 20.45
N ASP A 7 -7.57 -10.45 21.17
CA ASP A 7 -7.85 -9.09 20.69
C ASP A 7 -7.21 -8.06 21.61
N TRP A 8 -6.23 -7.32 21.07
CA TRP A 8 -5.50 -6.33 21.85
C TRP A 8 -6.41 -5.19 22.30
N ARG A 9 -7.52 -4.90 21.61
CA ARG A 9 -8.45 -3.84 22.01
C ARG A 9 -9.17 -4.23 23.30
N SER A 10 -9.73 -5.44 23.32
CA SER A 10 -10.40 -5.99 24.50
C SER A 10 -9.44 -6.13 25.68
N ASP A 11 -8.22 -6.63 25.44
CA ASP A 11 -7.21 -6.77 26.49
C ASP A 11 -6.67 -5.42 26.99
N LEU A 12 -6.59 -4.40 26.13
CA LEU A 12 -6.22 -3.04 26.51
C LEU A 12 -7.30 -2.38 27.36
N GLU A 13 -8.57 -2.57 27.00
CA GLU A 13 -9.71 -2.05 27.75
C GLU A 13 -9.77 -2.67 29.16
N ALA A 14 -9.54 -3.98 29.24
CA ALA A 14 -9.48 -4.74 30.49
C ALA A 14 -8.22 -4.47 31.34
N SER A 15 -7.22 -3.78 30.78
CA SER A 15 -5.97 -3.47 31.49
C SER A 15 -6.22 -2.54 32.67
N ARG A 16 -5.81 -2.97 33.86
CA ARG A 16 -5.90 -2.16 35.10
C ARG A 16 -4.72 -1.21 35.29
N ASP A 17 -3.62 -1.46 34.56
CA ASP A 17 -2.36 -0.74 34.72
C ASP A 17 -2.33 0.64 34.02
N LEU A 18 -3.41 1.03 33.33
CA LEU A 18 -3.47 2.21 32.50
C LEU A 18 -4.70 3.06 32.82
N THR A 19 -4.51 4.37 32.82
CA THR A 19 -5.62 5.34 32.89
C THR A 19 -6.41 5.36 31.58
N ASP A 20 -7.66 5.83 31.61
CA ASP A 20 -8.51 5.91 30.40
C ASP A 20 -7.89 6.79 29.30
N GLN A 21 -7.22 7.88 29.71
CA GLN A 21 -6.51 8.75 28.78
C GLN A 21 -5.33 8.03 28.10
N GLU A 22 -4.60 7.19 28.83
CA GLU A 22 -3.53 6.37 28.28
C GLU A 22 -4.06 5.30 27.34
N LYS A 23 -5.15 4.62 27.72
CA LYS A 23 -5.84 3.64 26.86
C LYS A 23 -6.22 4.26 25.52
N GLN A 24 -6.87 5.43 25.53
CA GLN A 24 -7.23 6.14 24.29
C GLN A 24 -6.00 6.46 23.41
N ASN A 25 -4.89 6.91 24.02
CA ASN A 25 -3.64 7.17 23.29
C ASN A 25 -3.05 5.89 22.69
N HIS A 26 -3.15 4.76 23.40
CA HIS A 26 -2.69 3.45 22.94
C HIS A 26 -3.54 2.97 21.77
N VAL A 27 -4.87 3.07 21.89
CA VAL A 27 -5.82 2.71 20.82
C VAL A 27 -5.48 3.44 19.52
N PHE A 28 -5.23 4.75 19.58
CA PHE A 28 -4.88 5.53 18.39
C PHE A 28 -3.63 4.98 17.68
N LEU A 29 -2.52 4.80 18.40
CA LEU A 29 -1.27 4.36 17.80
C LEU A 29 -1.34 2.92 17.33
N LEU A 30 -1.93 2.03 18.12
CA LEU A 30 -2.01 0.60 17.81
C LEU A 30 -2.97 0.33 16.64
N ALA A 31 -4.08 1.06 16.56
CA ALA A 31 -4.95 1.02 15.38
C ALA A 31 -4.22 1.54 14.13
N TRP A 32 -3.44 2.62 14.26
CA TRP A 32 -2.61 3.11 13.14
C TRP A 32 -1.57 2.08 12.72
N TYR A 33 -0.87 1.46 13.67
CA TYR A 33 0.10 0.40 13.42
C TYR A 33 -0.55 -0.80 12.72
N GLU A 34 -1.68 -1.30 13.24
CA GLU A 34 -2.42 -2.41 12.65
C GLU A 34 -2.85 -2.10 11.22
N HIS A 35 -3.48 -0.94 10.99
CA HIS A 35 -3.91 -0.52 9.66
C HIS A 35 -2.75 -0.42 8.66
N TRP A 36 -1.65 0.22 9.08
CA TRP A 36 -0.45 0.33 8.26
C TRP A 36 0.14 -1.05 7.94
N ARG A 37 0.24 -1.91 8.94
CA ARG A 37 0.78 -3.27 8.82
C ARG A 37 -0.04 -4.11 7.86
N LEU A 38 -1.37 -4.09 7.98
CA LEU A 38 -2.29 -4.79 7.08
C LEU A 38 -2.20 -4.27 5.64
N GLY A 39 -2.05 -2.95 5.46
CA GLY A 39 -1.83 -2.35 4.14
C GLY A 39 -0.53 -2.80 3.46
N GLN A 40 0.49 -3.16 4.24
CA GLN A 40 1.75 -3.72 3.75
C GLN A 40 1.76 -5.26 3.66
N GLY A 41 0.72 -5.93 4.18
CA GLY A 41 0.67 -7.40 4.24
C GLY A 41 1.70 -8.01 5.19
N LEU A 42 2.00 -7.33 6.31
CA LEU A 42 3.00 -7.75 7.28
C LEU A 42 2.36 -8.48 8.47
N GLU A 43 3.10 -9.42 9.06
CA GLU A 43 2.69 -10.15 10.28
C GLU A 43 2.97 -9.32 11.56
N PRO A 44 2.24 -9.55 12.67
CA PRO A 44 2.39 -8.80 13.92
C PRO A 44 3.63 -9.25 14.70
N VAL A 45 4.81 -8.97 14.13
CA VAL A 45 6.12 -9.34 14.69
C VAL A 45 6.96 -8.11 15.00
N ARG A 46 7.98 -8.28 15.84
CA ARG A 46 8.90 -7.19 16.23
C ARG A 46 9.50 -6.45 15.03
N ALA A 47 9.84 -7.16 13.96
CA ALA A 47 10.40 -6.54 12.76
C ALA A 47 9.42 -5.54 12.10
N SER A 48 8.13 -5.88 12.07
CA SER A 48 7.06 -5.00 11.54
C SER A 48 6.88 -3.75 12.39
N ALA A 49 6.93 -3.89 13.71
CA ALA A 49 6.86 -2.79 14.67
C ALA A 49 8.03 -1.80 14.52
N VAL A 50 9.27 -2.31 14.41
CA VAL A 50 10.47 -1.48 14.18
C VAL A 50 10.36 -0.74 12.85
N ARG A 51 9.90 -1.43 11.80
CA ARG A 51 9.71 -0.82 10.48
C ARG A 51 8.66 0.28 10.51
N PHE A 52 7.53 0.06 11.18
CA PHE A 52 6.50 1.08 11.39
C PHE A 52 7.09 2.32 12.08
N TRP A 53 7.83 2.12 13.17
CA TRP A 53 8.42 3.21 13.93
C TRP A 53 9.35 4.09 13.08
N ASN A 54 10.22 3.45 12.29
CA ASN A 54 11.16 4.17 11.43
C ASN A 54 10.46 4.87 10.25
N GLU A 55 9.55 4.18 9.57
CA GLU A 55 8.91 4.68 8.34
C GLU A 55 7.76 5.67 8.59
N GLN A 56 7.06 5.56 9.74
CA GLN A 56 5.83 6.32 9.99
C GLN A 56 5.97 7.31 11.14
N VAL A 57 6.65 6.92 12.23
CA VAL A 57 6.72 7.73 13.45
C VAL A 57 7.85 8.75 13.36
N ILE A 58 9.10 8.30 13.19
CA ILE A 58 10.30 9.17 13.21
C ILE A 58 10.50 9.95 11.90
N THR A 59 9.94 9.48 10.78
CA THR A 59 10.14 10.12 9.46
C THR A 59 9.66 11.59 9.43
N LYS A 60 8.72 11.98 10.30
CA LYS A 60 8.22 13.35 10.42
C LYS A 60 8.67 13.96 11.74
N PRO A 61 8.92 15.28 11.82
CA PRO A 61 9.22 15.94 13.09
C PRO A 61 8.02 15.82 14.05
N ARG A 62 8.29 15.43 15.30
CA ARG A 62 7.31 15.24 16.38
C ARG A 62 7.82 15.87 17.66
N LYS A 63 6.92 16.17 18.59
CA LYS A 63 7.26 16.62 19.95
C LYS A 63 7.75 15.43 20.78
N ASP A 64 8.66 15.65 21.72
CA ASP A 64 9.28 14.56 22.50
C ASP A 64 8.26 13.79 23.34
N TRP A 65 7.37 14.50 24.05
CA TRP A 65 6.29 13.88 24.83
C TRP A 65 5.40 12.95 23.98
N GLN A 66 5.23 13.27 22.69
CA GLN A 66 4.41 12.46 21.77
C GLN A 66 5.14 11.17 21.41
N LEU A 67 6.45 11.22 21.19
CA LEU A 67 7.28 10.05 20.95
C LEU A 67 7.34 9.14 22.18
N GLU A 68 7.44 9.72 23.38
CA GLU A 68 7.43 8.98 24.64
C GLU A 68 6.12 8.21 24.82
N ARG A 69 4.97 8.89 24.69
CA ARG A 69 3.64 8.24 24.79
C ARG A 69 3.49 7.12 23.77
N TRP A 70 3.93 7.35 22.54
CA TRP A 70 3.85 6.33 21.51
C TRP A 70 4.80 5.15 21.75
N ALA A 71 5.96 5.41 22.35
CA ALA A 71 6.91 4.35 22.71
C ALA A 71 6.34 3.46 23.83
N VAL A 72 5.62 4.04 24.80
CA VAL A 72 4.89 3.28 25.83
C VAL A 72 3.87 2.34 25.18
N ALA A 73 3.03 2.85 24.28
CA ALA A 73 2.03 2.03 23.59
C ALA A 73 2.65 0.87 22.77
N MET A 74 3.76 1.12 22.09
CA MET A 74 4.48 0.06 21.35
C MET A 74 5.12 -0.98 22.29
N ARG A 75 5.61 -0.56 23.46
CA ARG A 75 6.13 -1.50 24.48
C ARG A 75 5.01 -2.35 25.06
N TRP A 76 3.87 -1.74 25.38
CA TRP A 76 2.67 -2.45 25.83
C TRP A 76 2.24 -3.51 24.81
N HIS A 77 2.13 -3.14 23.53
CA HIS A 77 1.74 -4.09 22.48
C HIS A 77 2.76 -5.22 22.28
N ARG A 78 4.06 -4.93 22.40
CA ARG A 78 5.08 -5.98 22.39
C ARG A 78 4.90 -6.95 23.54
N ARG A 79 4.66 -6.45 24.76
CA ARG A 79 4.40 -7.30 25.94
C ARG A 79 3.16 -8.15 25.72
N TRP A 80 2.11 -7.57 25.16
CA TRP A 80 0.89 -8.29 24.78
C TRP A 80 1.16 -9.43 23.78
N LEU A 81 2.00 -9.21 22.75
CA LEU A 81 2.41 -10.26 21.80
C LEU A 81 3.17 -11.40 22.50
N GLU A 82 4.06 -11.07 23.43
CA GLU A 82 4.80 -12.06 24.22
C GLU A 82 3.86 -12.90 25.09
N LEU A 83 2.86 -12.28 25.74
CA LEU A 83 1.83 -12.97 26.51
C LEU A 83 0.94 -13.85 25.64
N CYS A 84 0.58 -13.41 24.43
CA CYS A 84 -0.18 -14.22 23.49
C CYS A 84 0.60 -15.48 23.09
N ALA A 85 1.90 -15.33 22.80
CA ALA A 85 2.77 -16.45 22.46
C ALA A 85 2.92 -17.46 23.61
N GLN A 86 3.05 -16.97 24.85
CA GLN A 86 3.13 -17.82 26.06
C GLN A 86 1.84 -18.61 26.30
N ASN A 87 0.69 -17.98 26.08
CA ASN A 87 -0.62 -18.60 26.28
C ASN A 87 -1.13 -19.36 25.04
N GLY A 88 -0.32 -19.49 23.99
CA GLY A 88 -0.72 -20.16 22.74
C GLY A 88 -1.88 -19.48 21.99
N ARG A 89 -2.15 -18.20 22.28
CA ARG A 89 -3.22 -17.41 21.63
C ARG A 89 -2.71 -16.79 20.33
N GLU A 90 -3.51 -16.86 19.27
CA GLU A 90 -3.16 -16.18 18.01
C GLU A 90 -3.33 -14.65 18.17
N PRO A 91 -2.27 -13.83 17.96
CA PRO A 91 -2.27 -12.39 18.22
C PRO A 91 -2.90 -11.57 17.07
N ARG A 92 -4.14 -11.87 16.71
CA ARG A 92 -4.87 -11.15 15.65
C ARG A 92 -6.25 -10.70 16.14
N SER A 93 -6.49 -9.39 16.07
CA SER A 93 -7.78 -8.78 16.34
C SER A 93 -8.88 -9.37 15.44
N LEU A 94 -10.15 -9.21 15.84
CA LEU A 94 -11.27 -9.62 14.98
C LEU A 94 -11.21 -8.89 13.61
N GLY A 95 -10.96 -7.58 13.61
CA GLY A 95 -10.82 -6.78 12.40
C GLY A 95 -9.73 -7.32 11.44
N GLU A 96 -8.56 -7.70 11.97
CA GLU A 96 -7.50 -8.31 11.15
C GLU A 96 -7.94 -9.67 10.56
N ARG A 97 -8.59 -10.51 11.36
CA ARG A 97 -9.05 -11.83 10.90
C ARG A 97 -10.05 -11.68 9.75
N LEU A 98 -11.02 -10.78 9.88
CA LEU A 98 -12.00 -10.52 8.82
C LEU A 98 -11.33 -9.91 7.58
N HIS A 99 -10.41 -8.95 7.76
CA HIS A 99 -9.62 -8.39 6.66
C HIS A 99 -8.90 -9.50 5.88
N ARG A 100 -8.20 -10.40 6.57
CA ARG A 100 -7.46 -11.50 5.96
C ARG A 100 -8.39 -12.49 5.26
N ALA A 101 -9.51 -12.84 5.89
CA ALA A 101 -10.50 -13.76 5.33
C ALA A 101 -11.03 -13.25 3.98
N VAL A 102 -11.37 -11.96 3.89
CA VAL A 102 -11.79 -11.32 2.64
C VAL A 102 -10.68 -11.24 1.62
N MET A 103 -9.44 -10.93 2.02
CA MET A 103 -8.31 -10.93 1.10
C MET A 103 -8.10 -12.30 0.45
N LEU A 104 -8.20 -13.38 1.23
CA LEU A 104 -8.05 -14.76 0.76
C LEU A 104 -9.24 -15.20 -0.11
N ALA A 105 -10.47 -14.95 0.34
CA ALA A 105 -11.67 -15.26 -0.44
C ALA A 105 -11.69 -14.52 -1.77
N GLY A 106 -11.35 -13.23 -1.76
CA GLY A 106 -11.27 -12.42 -2.97
C GLY A 106 -10.17 -12.89 -3.91
N ALA A 107 -9.05 -13.41 -3.39
CA ALA A 107 -8.01 -14.01 -4.22
C ALA A 107 -8.50 -15.30 -4.89
N ARG A 108 -9.22 -16.18 -4.17
CA ARG A 108 -9.82 -17.40 -4.74
C ARG A 108 -10.83 -17.09 -5.86
N ARG A 109 -11.59 -15.99 -5.72
CA ARG A 109 -12.56 -15.51 -6.72
C ARG A 109 -11.94 -14.72 -7.88
N GLY A 110 -10.61 -14.52 -7.89
CA GLY A 110 -9.94 -13.76 -8.95
C GLY A 110 -10.21 -12.25 -8.92
N LEU A 111 -10.61 -11.69 -7.77
CA LEU A 111 -10.85 -10.25 -7.64
C LEU A 111 -9.54 -9.44 -7.76
N ALA A 112 -9.64 -8.27 -8.38
CA ALA A 112 -8.53 -7.33 -8.47
C ALA A 112 -7.99 -6.93 -7.09
N LEU A 113 -6.67 -6.76 -6.95
CA LEU A 113 -6.03 -6.41 -5.68
C LEU A 113 -6.67 -5.21 -4.99
N ARG A 114 -7.03 -4.16 -5.75
CA ARG A 114 -7.65 -2.96 -5.20
C ARG A 114 -9.03 -3.25 -4.61
N THR A 115 -9.85 -4.06 -5.28
CA THR A 115 -11.17 -4.47 -4.78
C THR A 115 -11.01 -5.26 -3.49
N ARG A 116 -10.08 -6.22 -3.44
CA ARG A 116 -9.79 -6.99 -2.24
C ARG A 116 -9.38 -6.08 -1.07
N GLN A 117 -8.47 -5.14 -1.29
CA GLN A 117 -8.03 -4.17 -0.28
C GLN A 117 -9.18 -3.29 0.22
N THR A 118 -10.05 -2.82 -0.68
CA THR A 118 -11.21 -2.02 -0.30
C THR A 118 -12.18 -2.84 0.54
N TYR A 119 -12.53 -4.06 0.13
CA TYR A 119 -13.46 -4.90 0.89
C TYR A 119 -12.87 -5.34 2.23
N ALA A 120 -11.60 -5.73 2.25
CA ALA A 120 -10.91 -6.12 3.46
C ALA A 120 -10.81 -4.97 4.47
N GLY A 121 -10.56 -3.74 3.99
CA GLY A 121 -10.57 -2.55 4.84
C GLY A 121 -11.94 -2.25 5.44
N TRP A 122 -13.03 -2.49 4.71
CA TRP A 122 -14.38 -2.38 5.25
C TRP A 122 -14.67 -3.47 6.30
N MET A 123 -14.24 -4.70 6.05
CA MET A 123 -14.43 -5.78 7.02
C MET A 123 -13.56 -5.63 8.27
N ALA A 124 -12.40 -4.97 8.18
CA ALA A 124 -11.64 -4.59 9.36
C ALA A 124 -12.46 -3.66 10.27
N ARG A 125 -13.07 -2.62 9.69
CA ARG A 125 -13.93 -1.67 10.43
C ARG A 125 -15.17 -2.32 11.02
N TYR A 126 -15.78 -3.24 10.29
CA TYR A 126 -16.90 -4.03 10.80
C TYR A 126 -16.45 -4.91 11.99
N GLY A 127 -15.32 -5.61 11.87
CA GLY A 127 -14.76 -6.42 12.95
C GLY A 127 -14.27 -5.61 14.16
N GLU A 128 -14.02 -4.30 14.02
CA GLU A 128 -13.76 -3.39 15.14
C GLU A 128 -15.05 -2.95 15.85
N TRP A 129 -16.18 -2.96 15.16
CA TRP A 129 -17.48 -2.56 15.70
C TRP A 129 -18.21 -3.72 16.41
N VAL A 130 -17.98 -4.95 15.97
CA VAL A 130 -18.61 -6.14 16.54
C VAL A 130 -17.83 -6.66 17.76
N ALA A 131 -18.55 -7.15 18.79
CA ALA A 131 -17.94 -7.64 20.03
C ALA A 131 -17.23 -9.01 19.90
N GLY A 132 -17.64 -9.84 18.95
CA GLY A 132 -17.13 -11.20 18.81
C GLY A 132 -17.29 -11.82 17.43
N ALA A 133 -16.64 -12.97 17.23
CA ALA A 133 -16.66 -13.67 15.95
C ALA A 133 -18.04 -14.24 15.59
N GLU A 134 -18.82 -14.67 16.58
CA GLU A 134 -20.19 -15.18 16.37
C GLU A 134 -21.13 -14.08 15.89
N GLU A 135 -21.16 -12.94 16.59
CA GLU A 135 -21.90 -11.76 16.15
C GLU A 135 -21.45 -11.26 14.77
N ALA A 136 -20.16 -11.41 14.43
CA ALA A 136 -19.66 -10.96 13.12
C ALA A 136 -20.20 -11.82 11.97
N MET A 137 -20.66 -13.04 12.26
CA MET A 137 -21.30 -13.93 11.29
C MET A 137 -22.82 -13.76 11.28
N ASP A 138 -23.39 -12.92 12.15
CA ASP A 138 -24.80 -12.60 12.16
C ASP A 138 -25.15 -11.49 11.15
N THR A 139 -26.11 -11.79 10.28
CA THR A 139 -26.59 -10.89 9.24
C THR A 139 -27.31 -9.67 9.80
N GLU A 140 -28.00 -9.80 10.93
CA GLU A 140 -28.68 -8.67 11.58
C GLU A 140 -27.68 -7.64 12.08
N ARG A 141 -26.59 -8.11 12.72
CA ARG A 141 -25.47 -7.25 13.15
C ARG A 141 -24.82 -6.55 11.97
N GLY A 142 -24.70 -7.23 10.82
CA GLY A 142 -24.24 -6.62 9.57
C GLY A 142 -25.15 -5.47 9.11
N GLY A 143 -26.47 -5.67 9.14
CA GLY A 143 -27.46 -4.65 8.81
C GLY A 143 -27.41 -3.45 9.77
N ALA A 144 -27.35 -3.71 11.07
CA ALA A 144 -27.24 -2.69 12.11
C ALA A 144 -26.00 -1.80 11.92
N TRP A 145 -24.84 -2.41 11.65
CA TRP A 145 -23.62 -1.66 11.37
C TRP A 145 -23.74 -0.77 10.13
N LEU A 146 -24.36 -1.29 9.06
CA LEU A 146 -24.57 -0.51 7.84
C LEU A 146 -25.55 0.65 8.08
N ALA A 147 -26.61 0.44 8.86
CA ALA A 147 -27.54 1.49 9.25
C ALA A 147 -26.84 2.59 10.07
N GLU A 148 -26.02 2.22 11.05
CA GLU A 148 -25.22 3.16 11.83
C GLU A 148 -24.25 3.95 10.94
N LEU A 149 -23.62 3.30 9.97
CA LEU A 149 -22.74 3.97 9.00
C LEU A 149 -23.50 5.02 8.18
N VAL A 150 -24.74 4.74 7.77
CA VAL A 150 -25.58 5.67 7.00
C VAL A 150 -26.04 6.85 7.86
N ASP A 151 -26.44 6.59 9.10
CA ASP A 151 -26.99 7.61 10.01
C ASP A 151 -25.90 8.52 10.59
N LYS A 152 -24.94 7.93 11.31
CA LYS A 152 -23.90 8.67 12.04
C LYS A 152 -22.73 9.09 11.14
N GLY A 153 -22.42 8.30 10.12
CA GLY A 153 -21.17 8.43 9.36
C GLY A 153 -21.10 9.63 8.40
N LYS A 154 -22.24 10.30 8.09
CA LYS A 154 -22.34 11.35 7.05
C LYS A 154 -21.56 11.01 5.76
N VAL A 155 -21.55 9.73 5.39
CA VAL A 155 -20.74 9.22 4.28
C VAL A 155 -21.46 9.36 2.94
N SER A 156 -20.69 9.54 1.87
CA SER A 156 -21.25 9.61 0.51
C SER A 156 -21.97 8.31 0.12
N PHE A 157 -22.96 8.41 -0.77
CA PHE A 157 -23.67 7.24 -1.32
C PHE A 157 -22.72 6.19 -1.92
N ALA A 158 -21.64 6.64 -2.60
CA ALA A 158 -20.63 5.73 -3.16
C ALA A 158 -19.88 4.96 -2.08
N THR A 159 -19.57 5.63 -0.96
CA THR A 159 -18.93 5.02 0.22
C THR A 159 -19.85 4.00 0.87
N GLN A 160 -21.13 4.33 1.07
CA GLN A 160 -22.14 3.41 1.62
C GLN A 160 -22.27 2.16 0.74
N LYS A 161 -22.36 2.35 -0.58
CA LYS A 161 -22.43 1.25 -1.54
C LYS A 161 -21.17 0.36 -1.52
N GLN A 162 -19.99 0.93 -1.29
CA GLN A 162 -18.78 0.13 -1.14
C GLN A 162 -18.81 -0.72 0.14
N ALA A 163 -19.27 -0.16 1.26
CA ALA A 163 -19.43 -0.90 2.51
C ALA A 163 -20.44 -2.03 2.36
N LEU A 164 -21.63 -1.75 1.80
CA LEU A 164 -22.67 -2.74 1.50
C LEU A 164 -22.12 -3.89 0.63
N ASN A 165 -21.43 -3.58 -0.46
CA ASN A 165 -20.87 -4.62 -1.34
C ASN A 165 -19.78 -5.45 -0.65
N ALA A 166 -18.96 -4.82 0.20
CA ALA A 166 -17.95 -5.53 0.96
C ALA A 166 -18.58 -6.48 1.98
N LEU A 167 -19.65 -6.02 2.64
CA LEU A 167 -20.41 -6.80 3.61
C LEU A 167 -21.13 -7.97 2.93
N ALA A 168 -21.85 -7.72 1.85
CA ALA A 168 -22.49 -8.78 1.05
C ALA A 168 -21.47 -9.81 0.55
N PHE A 169 -20.29 -9.36 0.09
CA PHE A 169 -19.20 -10.26 -0.28
C PHE A 169 -18.74 -11.10 0.91
N PHE A 170 -18.55 -10.50 2.08
CA PHE A 170 -18.13 -11.24 3.27
C PHE A 170 -19.14 -12.34 3.66
N PHE A 171 -20.43 -12.01 3.79
CA PHE A 171 -21.41 -13.02 4.18
C PHE A 171 -21.59 -14.12 3.13
N ARG A 172 -21.57 -13.77 1.85
CA ARG A 172 -21.70 -14.76 0.77
C ARG A 172 -20.45 -15.62 0.59
N ASP A 173 -19.27 -15.00 0.51
CA ASP A 173 -18.04 -15.68 0.08
C ASP A 173 -17.17 -16.18 1.24
N VAL A 174 -17.28 -15.56 2.42
CA VAL A 174 -16.55 -15.96 3.63
C VAL A 174 -17.46 -16.79 4.54
N CYS A 175 -18.66 -16.32 4.85
CA CYS A 175 -19.61 -17.05 5.71
C CYS A 175 -20.47 -18.08 4.98
N ARG A 176 -20.42 -18.12 3.64
CA ARG A 176 -21.19 -19.05 2.79
C ARG A 176 -22.71 -18.98 2.98
N LYS A 177 -23.25 -17.79 3.25
CA LYS A 177 -24.71 -17.55 3.27
C LYS A 177 -25.21 -17.26 1.85
N GLU A 178 -26.22 -17.99 1.39
CA GLU A 178 -26.71 -17.91 0.00
C GLU A 178 -27.55 -16.65 -0.26
N GLU A 179 -28.40 -16.26 0.68
CA GLU A 179 -29.17 -15.02 0.64
C GLU A 179 -28.76 -14.09 1.78
N VAL A 180 -28.43 -12.85 1.41
CA VAL A 180 -28.01 -11.83 2.36
C VAL A 180 -28.75 -10.54 2.02
N LEU A 181 -29.83 -10.29 2.78
CA LEU A 181 -30.60 -9.06 2.70
C LEU A 181 -30.31 -8.24 3.95
N PHE A 182 -29.64 -7.12 3.75
CA PHE A 182 -29.55 -6.07 4.77
C PHE A 182 -30.69 -5.12 4.48
N ASP A 183 -31.75 -5.12 5.30
CA ASP A 183 -32.90 -4.22 5.16
C ASP A 183 -32.50 -2.77 5.47
N VAL A 184 -31.63 -2.20 4.64
CA VAL A 184 -31.01 -0.88 4.85
C VAL A 184 -31.12 -0.07 3.57
N ARG A 185 -31.92 1.00 3.63
CA ARG A 185 -32.03 1.97 2.54
C ARG A 185 -30.85 2.92 2.56
N LEU A 186 -30.04 2.88 1.50
CA LEU A 186 -28.90 3.78 1.35
C LEU A 186 -29.37 5.23 1.12
N ARG A 187 -28.76 6.18 1.83
CA ARG A 187 -29.06 7.61 1.70
C ARG A 187 -28.35 8.19 0.48
N ARG A 188 -29.12 8.65 -0.51
CA ARG A 188 -28.56 9.38 -1.66
C ARG A 188 -27.91 10.68 -1.19
N THR A 189 -26.67 10.91 -1.61
CA THR A 189 -25.98 12.19 -1.47
C THR A 189 -26.12 12.97 -2.77
N GLU A 190 -26.25 14.29 -2.68
CA GLU A 190 -26.30 15.16 -3.85
C GLU A 190 -25.11 14.93 -4.78
N ARG A 191 -25.38 14.79 -6.08
CA ARG A 191 -24.33 14.64 -7.10
C ARG A 191 -23.75 16.01 -7.38
N ARG A 192 -22.49 16.23 -6.97
CA ARG A 192 -21.77 17.43 -7.38
C ARG A 192 -21.40 17.33 -8.87
N THR A 193 -21.74 18.37 -9.63
CA THR A 193 -21.26 18.52 -11.01
C THR A 193 -19.73 18.64 -10.98
N PRO A 194 -19.00 17.87 -11.81
CA PRO A 194 -17.55 18.03 -11.91
C PRO A 194 -17.21 19.46 -12.34
N VAL A 195 -16.37 20.14 -11.55
CA VAL A 195 -15.80 21.43 -11.94
C VAL A 195 -14.67 21.15 -12.93
N VAL A 196 -14.75 21.75 -14.12
CA VAL A 196 -13.73 21.63 -15.17
C VAL A 196 -12.95 22.94 -15.27
N MET A 197 -11.64 22.84 -15.48
CA MET A 197 -10.79 24.01 -15.72
C MET A 197 -10.94 24.48 -17.17
N SER A 198 -10.89 25.79 -17.38
CA SER A 198 -10.77 26.39 -18.71
C SER A 198 -9.38 26.12 -19.31
N ALA A 199 -9.27 26.21 -20.64
CA ALA A 199 -7.99 26.00 -21.33
C ALA A 199 -6.89 26.97 -20.83
N LYS A 200 -7.26 28.22 -20.50
CA LYS A 200 -6.32 29.22 -19.97
C LYS A 200 -5.77 28.82 -18.60
N GLU A 201 -6.63 28.34 -17.71
CA GLU A 201 -6.21 27.88 -16.37
C GLU A 201 -5.33 26.64 -16.46
N VAL A 202 -5.62 25.72 -17.39
CA VAL A 202 -4.78 24.54 -17.61
C VAL A 202 -3.37 24.95 -18.06
N VAL A 203 -3.25 25.88 -19.02
CA VAL A 203 -1.93 26.37 -19.45
C VAL A 203 -1.18 27.04 -18.29
N ALA A 204 -1.86 27.93 -17.55
CA ALA A 204 -1.27 28.60 -16.39
C ALA A 204 -0.82 27.63 -15.28
N LEU A 205 -1.54 26.52 -15.10
CA LEU A 205 -1.14 25.45 -14.19
C LEU A 205 0.10 24.71 -14.72
N LEU A 206 0.09 24.30 -15.98
CA LEU A 206 1.18 23.53 -16.60
C LEU A 206 2.51 24.31 -16.61
N ASP A 207 2.46 25.62 -16.80
CA ASP A 207 3.65 26.48 -16.81
C ASP A 207 4.32 26.62 -15.43
N LYS A 208 3.58 26.37 -14.34
CA LYS A 208 4.11 26.38 -12.97
C LYS A 208 4.65 25.02 -12.52
N LEU A 209 4.49 23.96 -13.32
CA LEU A 209 4.98 22.63 -12.97
C LEU A 209 6.45 22.46 -13.32
N GLU A 210 7.20 21.80 -12.44
CA GLU A 210 8.55 21.35 -12.74
C GLU A 210 8.58 20.46 -14.00
N PRO A 211 9.65 20.49 -14.81
CA PRO A 211 9.70 19.83 -16.13
C PRO A 211 9.22 18.37 -16.14
N ARG A 212 9.59 17.61 -15.12
CA ARG A 212 9.17 16.20 -14.97
C ARG A 212 7.66 16.06 -14.77
N HIS A 213 7.06 16.89 -13.91
CA HIS A 213 5.63 16.86 -13.62
C HIS A 213 4.82 17.46 -14.77
N ARG A 214 5.37 18.49 -15.42
CA ARG A 214 4.81 19.12 -16.61
C ARG A 214 4.59 18.12 -17.74
N LEU A 215 5.62 17.35 -18.11
CA LEU A 215 5.49 16.34 -19.17
C LEU A 215 4.38 15.31 -18.87
N MET A 216 4.34 14.83 -17.62
CA MET A 216 3.30 13.90 -17.17
C MET A 216 1.89 14.51 -17.26
N ALA A 217 1.74 15.77 -16.85
CA ALA A 217 0.47 16.49 -16.90
C ALA A 217 0.04 16.81 -18.34
N GLU A 218 0.96 17.21 -19.21
CA GLU A 218 0.71 17.46 -20.64
C GLU A 218 0.28 16.16 -21.36
N MET A 219 0.94 15.04 -21.06
CA MET A 219 0.53 13.72 -21.54
C MET A 219 -0.87 13.34 -21.04
N GLN A 220 -1.14 13.53 -19.74
CA GLN A 220 -2.43 13.22 -19.16
C GLN A 220 -3.57 14.03 -19.78
N TYR A 221 -3.37 15.35 -19.92
CA TYR A 221 -4.35 16.26 -20.49
C TYR A 221 -4.56 16.01 -21.99
N GLY A 222 -3.48 15.98 -22.77
CA GLY A 222 -3.56 15.90 -24.22
C GLY A 222 -3.94 14.51 -24.76
N ALA A 223 -3.55 13.42 -24.08
CA ALA A 223 -3.88 12.06 -24.48
C ALA A 223 -5.10 11.47 -23.72
N GLY A 224 -5.69 12.23 -22.79
CA GLY A 224 -6.85 11.78 -22.01
C GLY A 224 -6.55 10.55 -21.13
N LEU A 225 -5.34 10.46 -20.59
CA LEU A 225 -4.90 9.30 -19.80
C LEU A 225 -5.36 9.42 -18.36
N ARG A 226 -5.91 8.34 -17.79
CA ARG A 226 -6.12 8.28 -16.34
C ARG A 226 -4.79 8.18 -15.62
N LEU A 227 -4.73 8.63 -14.36
CA LEU A 227 -3.49 8.62 -13.57
C LEU A 227 -2.78 7.26 -13.56
N ARG A 228 -3.54 6.16 -13.38
CA ARG A 228 -2.94 4.81 -13.42
C ARG A 228 -2.44 4.42 -14.81
N GLU A 229 -3.18 4.80 -15.85
CA GLU A 229 -2.80 4.52 -17.24
C GLU A 229 -1.47 5.23 -17.55
N LEU A 230 -1.35 6.51 -17.19
CA LEU A 230 -0.13 7.32 -17.32
C LEU A 230 1.08 6.70 -16.60
N VAL A 231 0.94 6.37 -15.32
CA VAL A 231 2.05 5.83 -14.51
C VAL A 231 2.44 4.41 -14.93
N SER A 232 1.54 3.68 -15.60
CA SER A 232 1.80 2.34 -16.13
C SER A 232 2.29 2.32 -17.57
N LEU A 233 2.36 3.48 -18.23
CA LEU A 233 2.71 3.59 -19.63
C LEU A 233 4.14 3.07 -19.86
N ARG A 234 4.31 2.28 -20.92
CA ARG A 234 5.62 1.72 -21.28
C ARG A 234 6.15 2.41 -22.52
N VAL A 235 7.47 2.37 -22.66
CA VAL A 235 8.21 2.91 -23.80
C VAL A 235 7.68 2.32 -25.13
N GLN A 236 7.40 1.02 -25.16
CA GLN A 236 6.83 0.30 -26.31
C GLN A 236 5.38 0.66 -26.65
N ASP A 237 4.67 1.33 -25.74
CA ASP A 237 3.25 1.68 -25.94
C ASP A 237 3.10 3.03 -26.67
N VAL A 238 4.20 3.75 -26.90
CA VAL A 238 4.23 5.04 -27.60
C VAL A 238 4.74 4.84 -29.01
N ASP A 239 3.86 5.04 -29.99
CA ASP A 239 4.21 5.04 -31.41
C ASP A 239 4.47 6.49 -31.87
N ARG A 240 5.75 6.84 -31.95
CA ARG A 240 6.20 8.19 -32.36
C ARG A 240 5.94 8.47 -33.83
N ALA A 241 6.05 7.44 -34.69
CA ALA A 241 5.86 7.56 -36.13
C ALA A 241 4.40 7.84 -36.47
N ARG A 242 3.48 7.13 -35.81
CA ARG A 242 2.03 7.32 -36.01
C ARG A 242 1.43 8.38 -35.10
N GLY A 243 2.18 8.88 -34.11
CA GLY A 243 1.69 9.86 -33.15
C GLY A 243 0.57 9.29 -32.27
N GLN A 244 0.70 8.04 -31.85
CA GLN A 244 -0.32 7.29 -31.12
C GLN A 244 0.24 6.73 -29.81
N VAL A 245 -0.65 6.53 -28.84
CA VAL A 245 -0.34 5.89 -27.56
C VAL A 245 -1.31 4.74 -27.33
N VAL A 246 -0.79 3.54 -27.08
CA VAL A 246 -1.58 2.35 -26.78
C VAL A 246 -1.77 2.25 -25.26
N VAL A 247 -2.99 2.48 -24.81
CA VAL A 247 -3.36 2.30 -23.40
C VAL A 247 -3.76 0.84 -23.18
N ARG A 248 -2.93 0.11 -22.42
CA ARG A 248 -3.19 -1.29 -22.08
C ARG A 248 -3.93 -1.44 -20.77
N GLY A 249 -4.86 -2.39 -20.70
CA GLY A 249 -5.58 -2.72 -19.47
C GLY A 249 -6.39 -1.53 -18.95
N GLY A 250 -7.08 -0.84 -19.85
CA GLY A 250 -8.02 0.23 -19.52
C GLY A 250 -9.20 -0.27 -18.68
N LYS A 251 -10.26 0.54 -18.59
CA LYS A 251 -11.46 0.15 -17.81
C LYS A 251 -12.00 -1.19 -18.33
N GLY A 252 -12.18 -2.16 -17.44
CA GLY A 252 -12.63 -3.50 -17.79
C GLY A 252 -11.57 -4.38 -18.46
N GLY A 253 -10.29 -4.00 -18.42
CA GLY A 253 -9.21 -4.77 -19.05
C GLY A 253 -9.12 -4.60 -20.56
N LYS A 254 -9.83 -3.63 -21.14
CA LYS A 254 -9.82 -3.36 -22.58
C LYS A 254 -8.70 -2.40 -22.96
N ASP A 255 -7.99 -2.74 -24.03
CA ASP A 255 -6.97 -1.88 -24.63
C ASP A 255 -7.65 -0.81 -25.50
N ARG A 256 -7.08 0.39 -25.55
CA ARG A 256 -7.51 1.45 -26.47
C ARG A 256 -6.32 2.25 -27.00
N VAL A 257 -6.45 2.81 -28.19
CA VAL A 257 -5.46 3.75 -28.74
C VAL A 257 -5.92 5.17 -28.49
N THR A 258 -4.99 6.06 -28.16
CA THR A 258 -5.21 7.49 -28.02
C THR A 258 -4.13 8.27 -28.78
N VAL A 259 -4.28 9.59 -28.85
CA VAL A 259 -3.37 10.49 -29.56
C VAL A 259 -2.13 10.82 -28.72
N LEU A 260 -0.99 10.96 -29.38
CA LEU A 260 0.23 11.52 -28.77
C LEU A 260 0.25 13.05 -29.01
N PRO A 261 0.21 13.90 -27.97
CA PRO A 261 0.23 15.34 -28.15
C PRO A 261 1.54 15.80 -28.82
N LYS A 262 1.46 16.71 -29.79
CA LYS A 262 2.65 17.17 -30.53
C LYS A 262 3.68 17.86 -29.62
N ARG A 263 3.20 18.65 -28.66
CA ARG A 263 4.02 19.45 -27.72
C ARG A 263 4.94 18.60 -26.83
N VAL A 264 4.57 17.35 -26.56
CA VAL A 264 5.37 16.47 -25.70
C VAL A 264 6.43 15.66 -26.45
N LYS A 265 6.43 15.69 -27.80
CA LYS A 265 7.33 14.84 -28.61
C LYS A 265 8.80 15.10 -28.28
N GLU A 266 9.24 16.36 -28.29
CA GLU A 266 10.64 16.72 -28.01
C GLU A 266 11.08 16.30 -26.60
N SER A 267 10.21 16.52 -25.60
CA SER A 267 10.48 16.11 -24.23
C SER A 267 10.50 14.59 -24.05
N LEU A 268 9.69 13.86 -24.81
CA LEU A 268 9.71 12.39 -24.83
C LEU A 268 10.96 11.85 -25.53
N ASP A 269 11.43 12.53 -26.58
CA ASP A 269 12.63 12.15 -27.32
C ASP A 269 13.87 12.23 -26.42
N ALA A 270 13.98 13.29 -25.62
CA ALA A 270 15.04 13.40 -24.61
C ALA A 270 15.03 12.24 -23.59
N ILE A 271 13.84 11.79 -23.16
CA ILE A 271 13.71 10.62 -22.26
C ILE A 271 14.05 9.33 -23.01
N TRP A 272 13.71 9.25 -24.29
CA TRP A 272 13.98 8.09 -25.12
C TRP A 272 15.49 7.87 -25.30
N GLU A 273 16.27 8.92 -25.57
CA GLU A 273 17.74 8.82 -25.67
C GLU A 273 18.36 8.23 -24.41
N ILE A 274 17.84 8.60 -23.24
CA ILE A 274 18.27 8.03 -21.95
C ILE A 274 17.85 6.55 -21.82
N CYS A 275 16.69 6.18 -22.35
CA CYS A 275 16.12 4.83 -22.22
C CYS A 275 16.54 3.85 -23.33
N ALA A 276 16.98 4.32 -24.49
CA ALA A 276 17.35 3.53 -25.67
C ALA A 276 18.41 2.44 -25.37
N PRO A 277 19.46 2.71 -24.56
CA PRO A 277 20.44 1.67 -24.22
C PRO A 277 19.84 0.53 -23.38
N PHE A 278 18.73 0.78 -22.69
CA PHE A 278 18.03 -0.21 -21.87
C PHE A 278 17.06 -1.03 -22.69
N THR A 279 16.32 -0.40 -23.62
CA THR A 279 15.32 -1.08 -24.46
C THR A 279 15.97 -2.12 -25.38
N GLU A 280 17.10 -1.82 -26.01
CA GLU A 280 17.84 -2.77 -26.86
C GLU A 280 18.33 -4.01 -26.09
N LYS A 281 18.79 -3.80 -24.85
CA LYS A 281 19.20 -4.91 -23.95
C LYS A 281 18.02 -5.77 -23.51
N THR A 282 16.82 -5.21 -23.34
CA THR A 282 15.59 -5.98 -23.06
C THR A 282 15.01 -6.65 -24.30
N ALA A 283 15.11 -6.03 -25.48
CA ALA A 283 14.65 -6.57 -26.75
C ALA A 283 15.44 -7.84 -27.13
N ARG A 284 16.77 -7.84 -26.94
CA ARG A 284 17.62 -9.03 -27.14
C ARG A 284 17.35 -10.18 -26.17
N LYS A 285 16.59 -9.98 -25.09
CA LYS A 285 16.36 -11.00 -24.05
C LYS A 285 14.91 -11.47 -23.89
N GLY A 286 13.97 -11.02 -24.74
CA GLY A 286 12.57 -11.48 -24.71
C GLY A 286 11.91 -11.38 -23.33
N CYS A 287 12.35 -10.44 -22.49
CA CYS A 287 12.01 -10.45 -21.06
C CYS A 287 10.86 -9.47 -20.78
N ARG A 288 9.70 -10.00 -20.36
CA ARG A 288 8.53 -9.20 -19.97
C ARG A 288 8.89 -8.20 -18.86
N VAL A 289 8.79 -6.90 -19.14
CA VAL A 289 9.03 -5.79 -18.20
C VAL A 289 7.86 -5.61 -17.22
N SER A 290 7.36 -6.68 -16.63
CA SER A 290 6.34 -6.63 -15.55
C SER A 290 6.93 -6.96 -14.18
N HIS A 291 8.24 -7.09 -14.04
CA HIS A 291 8.91 -7.40 -12.77
C HIS A 291 10.24 -6.64 -12.55
N CYS A 292 10.28 -5.35 -12.87
CA CYS A 292 11.40 -4.49 -12.45
C CYS A 292 11.02 -3.60 -11.24
N ARG A 293 10.43 -4.20 -10.21
CA ARG A 293 10.56 -3.67 -8.84
C ARG A 293 11.79 -4.34 -8.24
N ARG A 294 12.90 -3.59 -8.16
CA ARG A 294 14.16 -3.95 -7.47
C ARG A 294 14.55 -5.43 -7.56
N ARG A 295 15.28 -5.80 -8.61
CA ARG A 295 16.11 -7.02 -8.58
C ARG A 295 17.58 -6.61 -8.54
N LEU A 296 18.18 -6.77 -7.36
CA LEU A 296 19.63 -6.80 -7.19
C LEU A 296 20.22 -7.85 -8.16
N PRO A 297 21.41 -7.63 -8.72
CA PRO A 297 22.01 -8.56 -9.66
C PRO A 297 22.46 -9.82 -8.91
N GLY A 298 21.68 -10.89 -9.02
CA GLY A 298 22.02 -12.19 -8.47
C GLY A 298 20.92 -13.21 -8.77
N LYS A 299 21.26 -14.21 -9.61
CA LYS A 299 20.48 -15.42 -9.92
C LYS A 299 19.24 -15.24 -10.82
N CYS A 300 19.46 -15.18 -12.13
CA CYS A 300 18.60 -15.91 -13.07
C CYS A 300 19.10 -17.36 -13.11
N ARG A 301 18.61 -18.22 -12.20
CA ARG A 301 18.83 -19.67 -12.32
C ARG A 301 17.75 -20.21 -13.23
N ARG A 302 18.14 -20.73 -14.41
CA ARG A 302 17.32 -21.59 -15.26
C ARG A 302 16.72 -22.69 -14.37
N ARG A 303 15.41 -22.93 -14.44
CA ARG A 303 14.88 -24.28 -14.14
C ARG A 303 15.26 -25.16 -15.32
N GLY A 304 16.51 -25.61 -15.32
CA GLY A 304 16.91 -26.84 -15.98
C GLY A 304 16.79 -27.94 -14.94
N ARG A 305 16.17 -29.04 -15.34
CA ARG A 305 16.29 -30.33 -14.67
C ARG A 305 17.79 -30.71 -14.62
N ASP A 306 18.10 -31.62 -13.69
CA ASP A 306 19.32 -32.43 -13.59
C ASP A 306 20.37 -31.99 -12.56
N GLY A 307 20.62 -32.91 -11.63
CA GLY A 307 21.97 -33.41 -11.35
C GLY A 307 22.79 -32.71 -10.26
N ASN A 308 23.31 -33.53 -9.35
CA ASN A 308 24.33 -33.26 -8.33
C ASN A 308 25.51 -32.38 -8.78
N GLY A 309 26.13 -31.69 -7.81
CA GLY A 309 27.52 -31.23 -7.95
C GLY A 309 27.88 -29.97 -7.18
N SER A 310 28.60 -30.16 -6.08
CA SER A 310 29.41 -29.18 -5.35
C SER A 310 30.43 -28.44 -6.24
N GLY A 311 30.76 -27.18 -5.93
CA GLY A 311 31.92 -26.52 -6.54
C GLY A 311 31.88 -24.99 -6.47
N SER A 312 32.64 -24.44 -5.53
CA SER A 312 32.98 -23.02 -5.38
C SER A 312 33.92 -22.53 -6.48
N PHE A 313 33.53 -21.55 -7.28
CA PHE A 313 34.46 -20.71 -8.05
C PHE A 313 33.87 -19.31 -8.27
N LEU A 314 34.55 -18.28 -7.75
CA LEU A 314 34.31 -16.86 -8.03
C LEU A 314 35.40 -16.38 -9.01
N PRO A 315 35.06 -15.74 -10.15
CA PRO A 315 36.02 -14.94 -10.89
C PRO A 315 35.89 -13.45 -10.60
N THR A 316 37.07 -12.86 -10.52
CA THR A 316 37.45 -11.54 -10.01
C THR A 316 37.32 -10.47 -11.11
N THR A 317 36.13 -9.91 -11.36
CA THR A 317 36.00 -8.77 -12.31
C THR A 317 34.92 -7.76 -11.88
N CYS A 318 35.11 -7.12 -10.73
CA CYS A 318 34.25 -5.99 -10.30
C CYS A 318 35.02 -4.74 -9.82
N ARG A 319 36.35 -4.66 -10.02
CA ARG A 319 37.15 -3.49 -9.60
C ARG A 319 37.25 -2.35 -10.61
N ALA A 320 36.80 -2.53 -11.87
CA ALA A 320 37.04 -1.56 -12.93
C ALA A 320 35.97 -0.45 -13.11
N ILE A 321 34.79 -0.56 -12.48
CA ILE A 321 33.68 0.39 -12.73
C ILE A 321 33.72 1.62 -11.81
N ARG A 322 34.55 1.64 -10.77
CA ARG A 322 34.57 2.74 -9.80
C ARG A 322 35.41 3.96 -10.22
N LYS A 323 36.21 3.88 -11.31
CA LYS A 323 37.16 4.94 -11.69
C LYS A 323 36.75 5.83 -12.88
N ARG A 324 35.67 5.54 -13.62
CA ARG A 324 35.27 6.33 -14.81
C ARG A 324 34.13 7.33 -14.61
N ALA A 325 33.59 7.46 -13.40
CA ALA A 325 32.48 8.37 -13.10
C ALA A 325 32.89 9.65 -12.35
N SER A 326 34.19 9.97 -12.29
CA SER A 326 34.72 11.11 -11.54
C SER A 326 35.39 12.19 -12.40
N SER A 327 35.33 12.10 -13.73
CA SER A 327 36.03 13.03 -14.63
C SER A 327 35.14 13.94 -15.49
N ASP A 328 33.85 13.64 -15.64
CA ASP A 328 32.93 14.54 -16.35
C ASP A 328 31.99 15.18 -15.33
N GLY A 329 32.05 16.52 -15.24
CA GLY A 329 31.35 17.39 -14.31
C GLY A 329 29.82 17.43 -14.44
N THR A 330 29.18 16.30 -14.72
CA THR A 330 27.74 16.14 -14.57
C THR A 330 27.44 15.87 -13.10
N MET A 331 26.98 16.91 -12.42
CA MET A 331 26.66 16.95 -11.00
C MET A 331 25.53 15.98 -10.65
N CYS A 332 25.87 14.69 -10.48
CA CYS A 332 25.07 13.73 -9.74
C CYS A 332 25.12 14.15 -8.26
N MET A 333 24.21 15.03 -7.85
CA MET A 333 23.99 15.29 -6.43
C MET A 333 23.55 13.99 -5.75
N PRO A 334 24.34 13.44 -4.82
CA PRO A 334 23.89 12.35 -3.98
C PRO A 334 22.72 12.85 -3.15
N ARG A 335 21.78 11.96 -2.84
CA ARG A 335 20.86 12.18 -1.72
C ARG A 335 21.68 12.69 -0.54
N PHE A 336 21.36 13.89 -0.08
CA PHE A 336 21.81 14.43 1.20
C PHE A 336 21.34 13.48 2.31
N THR A 337 22.10 12.41 2.55
CA THR A 337 22.29 11.88 3.89
C THR A 337 23.32 12.80 4.50
N ALA A 338 22.88 13.74 5.33
CA ALA A 338 23.76 14.48 6.21
C ALA A 338 24.44 13.47 7.14
N ARG A 339 25.57 12.94 6.70
CA ARG A 339 26.52 12.20 7.52
C ARG A 339 27.27 13.24 8.33
N ARG A 340 26.64 13.76 9.40
CA ARG A 340 27.41 14.38 10.48
C ARG A 340 27.95 13.25 11.33
N SER A 341 29.21 12.92 11.09
CA SER A 341 30.09 12.30 12.05
C SER A 341 30.21 13.23 13.27
N ARG A 342 29.38 12.98 14.29
CA ARG A 342 29.66 13.29 15.69
C ARG A 342 29.21 12.07 16.50
N GLY A 343 30.04 11.68 17.46
CA GLY A 343 30.02 10.38 18.12
C GLY A 343 28.63 9.92 18.56
N LEU A 344 28.41 8.61 18.41
CA LEU A 344 27.44 7.86 19.19
C LEU A 344 27.67 8.19 20.67
N PRO A 345 26.65 8.56 21.47
CA PRO A 345 26.61 8.12 22.84
C PRO A 345 26.33 6.62 22.77
N GLU A 346 27.39 5.83 22.87
CA GLU A 346 27.27 4.48 23.37
C GLU A 346 26.51 4.52 24.70
N ARG A 347 25.52 3.62 24.83
CA ARG A 347 25.01 3.08 26.11
C ARG A 347 24.25 4.08 27.00
N GLN A 348 22.92 3.95 26.99
CA GLN A 348 22.12 3.62 28.17
C GLN A 348 20.64 3.47 27.80
N GLY A 349 19.97 2.46 28.37
CA GLY A 349 18.50 2.37 28.38
C GLY A 349 17.83 1.22 27.60
N TRP A 350 18.58 0.34 26.92
CA TRP A 350 18.00 -0.84 26.22
C TRP A 350 18.72 -2.17 26.55
N LYS A 351 19.22 -2.29 27.79
CA LYS A 351 19.57 -3.59 28.40
C LYS A 351 19.34 -3.55 29.91
N LYS A 352 18.48 -4.47 30.37
CA LYS A 352 18.16 -4.88 31.75
C LYS A 352 17.31 -3.90 32.58
N GLY A 353 16.33 -4.49 33.27
CA GLY A 353 15.21 -3.89 33.98
C GLY A 353 13.96 -4.68 33.62
#